data_AF-A0A1V9G8M9-F1
#
_entry.id   AF-A0A1V9G8M9-F1
#
_cell.length_a   1.000
_cell.length_b   1.000
_cell.length_c   1.000
_cell.angle_alpha   90.00
_cell.angle_beta   90.00
_cell.angle_gamma   90.00
#
_symmetry.space_group_name_H-M   'P 1'
#
loop_
_entity.id
_entity.type
_entity.pdbx_description
1 polymer ?
#
loop_
_entity_poly.entity_id
_entity_poly.type
_entity_poly.pdbx_seq_one_letter_code
_entity_poly.pdbx_strand_id
1 'polypeptide(L)'
;MNTITKLLAITGSALIIASCQDINNESDVAAKEHSAVDTVPKGRTDTMMNNADTVISGMAAPRYIDLNTGQVVDLYYDAKKNRVYSTVTNEPVDFYVDMSTGDTIYGMGRYVVNNYIIKTPEGPYKLDMKKVKLEKNELKMKDGNKKFKMDNNEMKMKSADMKMKGDSTHMKMKPGKY
;
A
#
# COMPACT_ATOMS: atom_id res chain seq x y z
N MET A 1 -50.96 10.86 -9.14
CA MET A 1 -50.41 11.70 -10.22
C MET A 1 -50.08 13.07 -9.64
N ASN A 2 -49.03 13.71 -10.19
CA ASN A 2 -48.55 15.10 -9.99
C ASN A 2 -47.34 15.29 -9.07
N THR A 3 -46.20 14.86 -9.63
CA THR A 3 -44.91 15.56 -9.78
C THR A 3 -44.67 16.85 -8.98
N ILE A 4 -43.73 16.80 -8.04
CA ILE A 4 -43.10 17.98 -7.46
C ILE A 4 -41.73 18.21 -8.11
N THR A 5 -41.60 19.43 -8.60
CA THR A 5 -40.58 20.02 -9.46
C THR A 5 -39.20 20.08 -8.79
N LYS A 6 -38.18 19.61 -9.51
CA LYS A 6 -36.77 19.80 -9.16
C LYS A 6 -36.32 21.20 -9.58
N LEU A 7 -35.72 21.95 -8.67
CA LEU A 7 -34.85 23.09 -9.01
C LEU A 7 -33.66 23.05 -8.04
N LEU A 8 -32.54 22.47 -8.48
CA LEU A 8 -31.27 22.55 -7.75
C LEU A 8 -30.37 23.51 -8.51
N ALA A 9 -30.08 24.65 -7.88
CA ALA A 9 -29.20 25.68 -8.40
C ALA A 9 -27.75 25.18 -8.42
N ILE A 10 -27.13 25.16 -9.60
CA ILE A 10 -25.70 24.89 -9.78
C ILE A 10 -24.98 26.23 -9.65
N THR A 11 -24.56 26.58 -8.44
CA THR A 11 -23.62 27.69 -8.24
C THR A 11 -22.22 27.22 -8.60
N GLY A 12 -21.78 27.59 -9.80
CA GLY A 12 -20.45 27.30 -10.33
C GLY A 12 -19.35 27.95 -9.50
N SER A 13 -18.33 27.18 -9.14
CA SER A 13 -17.08 27.68 -8.63
C SER A 13 -16.08 27.74 -9.79
N ALA A 14 -15.65 28.95 -10.14
CA ALA A 14 -14.56 29.17 -11.08
C ALA A 14 -13.24 28.74 -10.42
N LEU A 15 -12.56 27.76 -11.01
CA LEU A 15 -11.21 27.36 -10.60
C LEU A 15 -10.20 28.20 -11.38
N ILE A 16 -9.46 29.07 -10.70
CA ILE A 16 -8.32 29.80 -11.27
C ILE A 16 -7.13 28.83 -11.28
N ILE A 17 -6.66 28.44 -12.46
CA ILE A 17 -5.40 27.72 -12.62
C ILE A 17 -4.31 28.79 -12.74
N ALA A 18 -3.49 28.94 -11.70
CA ALA A 18 -2.29 29.74 -11.74
C ALA A 18 -1.20 28.98 -12.51
N SER A 19 -0.65 29.65 -13.51
CA SER A 19 0.45 29.22 -14.38
C SER A 19 1.74 29.03 -13.58
N CYS A 20 2.38 27.86 -13.72
CA CYS A 20 3.77 27.66 -13.30
C CYS A 20 4.72 28.23 -14.36
N GLN A 21 5.53 29.21 -13.96
CA GLN A 21 6.83 29.49 -14.56
C GLN A 21 7.84 29.41 -13.42
N ASP A 22 8.78 28.48 -13.50
CA ASP A 22 10.16 28.85 -13.80
C ASP A 22 11.05 27.60 -13.85
N ILE A 23 11.56 27.39 -15.06
CA ILE A 23 12.76 26.62 -15.36
C ILE A 23 13.92 27.48 -14.88
N ASN A 24 14.86 26.93 -14.13
CA ASN A 24 16.28 27.29 -14.15
C ASN A 24 17.05 26.28 -13.29
N ASN A 25 17.69 25.30 -13.93
CA ASN A 25 18.93 24.75 -13.40
C ASN A 25 19.93 24.69 -14.55
N GLU A 26 20.64 25.80 -14.63
CA GLU A 26 21.93 25.97 -15.28
C GLU A 26 22.93 25.02 -14.60
N SER A 27 23.59 24.17 -15.38
CA SER A 27 24.78 23.45 -14.94
C SER A 27 25.69 23.41 -16.15
N ASP A 28 26.55 24.42 -16.16
CA ASP A 28 27.52 24.67 -17.21
C ASP A 28 28.84 23.97 -16.87
N VAL A 29 29.51 23.54 -17.95
CA VAL A 29 30.93 23.21 -18.10
C VAL A 29 31.50 21.97 -17.37
N ALA A 30 31.80 20.92 -18.16
CA ALA A 30 33.17 20.66 -18.64
C ALA A 30 33.40 19.15 -18.89
N ALA A 31 33.32 18.71 -20.14
CA ALA A 31 34.11 17.56 -20.58
C ALA A 31 34.45 17.68 -22.07
N LYS A 32 35.76 17.59 -22.31
CA LYS A 32 36.48 17.77 -23.56
C LYS A 32 36.00 16.83 -24.67
N GLU A 33 36.08 17.37 -25.89
CA GLU A 33 36.14 16.62 -27.14
C GLU A 33 37.18 15.50 -27.10
N HIS A 34 36.84 14.33 -27.65
CA HIS A 34 37.76 13.53 -28.44
C HIS A 34 36.98 12.77 -29.53
N SER A 35 37.61 12.71 -30.69
CA SER A 35 37.09 12.33 -32.00
C SER A 35 36.52 10.92 -32.16
N ALA A 36 35.67 10.84 -33.19
CA ALA A 36 35.01 9.71 -33.81
C ALA A 36 35.84 8.44 -34.01
N VAL A 37 35.17 7.28 -33.94
CA VAL A 37 35.20 6.25 -35.00
C VAL A 37 33.84 5.55 -35.07
N ASP A 38 33.31 5.57 -36.29
CA ASP A 38 32.18 4.84 -36.82
C ASP A 38 32.47 3.33 -36.90
N THR A 39 31.64 2.49 -36.28
CA THR A 39 31.43 1.11 -36.77
C THR A 39 30.09 0.55 -36.28
N VAL A 40 29.14 0.41 -37.21
CA VAL A 40 27.93 -0.40 -37.08
C VAL A 40 28.30 -1.89 -36.97
N PRO A 41 27.64 -2.66 -36.09
CA PRO A 41 27.10 -3.93 -36.56
C PRO A 41 25.66 -4.18 -36.09
N LYS A 42 24.85 -4.50 -37.09
CA LYS A 42 23.49 -5.00 -37.00
C LYS A 42 23.55 -6.47 -36.56
N GLY A 43 22.92 -6.81 -35.43
CA GLY A 43 22.77 -8.20 -34.96
C GLY A 43 21.60 -8.34 -34.00
N ARG A 44 20.51 -8.94 -34.47
CA ARG A 44 19.38 -9.42 -33.66
C ARG A 44 19.80 -10.64 -32.85
N THR A 45 19.36 -10.73 -31.60
CA THR A 45 18.89 -11.97 -30.96
C THR A 45 18.08 -11.63 -29.71
N ASP A 46 16.84 -12.10 -29.68
CA ASP A 46 16.02 -12.28 -28.47
C ASP A 46 16.80 -13.10 -27.43
N THR A 47 16.69 -12.78 -26.13
CA THR A 47 16.69 -13.73 -24.99
C THR A 47 16.51 -12.97 -23.68
N MET A 48 15.81 -13.65 -22.76
CA MET A 48 15.11 -13.20 -21.57
C MET A 48 15.99 -12.82 -20.38
N MET A 49 15.32 -12.22 -19.37
CA MET A 49 15.51 -12.40 -17.92
C MET A 49 16.91 -12.86 -17.46
N ASN A 50 17.58 -12.06 -16.61
CA ASN A 50 17.77 -12.42 -15.20
C ASN A 50 18.77 -11.52 -14.46
N ASN A 51 18.50 -11.45 -13.16
CA ASN A 51 19.41 -11.25 -12.05
C ASN A 51 19.90 -9.83 -11.78
N ALA A 52 19.07 -9.19 -10.95
CA ALA A 52 19.52 -8.55 -9.72
C ALA A 52 20.67 -9.33 -9.07
N ASP A 53 21.86 -8.75 -9.10
CA ASP A 53 22.90 -9.05 -8.13
C ASP A 53 23.80 -7.81 -7.96
N THR A 54 23.17 -6.68 -7.63
CA THR A 54 23.88 -5.55 -7.04
C THR A 54 23.78 -5.72 -5.53
N VAL A 55 24.69 -6.51 -4.97
CA VAL A 55 24.89 -6.64 -3.53
C VAL A 55 25.45 -5.31 -3.00
N ILE A 56 24.57 -4.38 -2.66
CA ILE A 56 24.92 -3.22 -1.84
C ILE A 56 25.11 -3.72 -0.40
N SER A 57 26.30 -4.24 -0.13
CA SER A 57 26.78 -4.64 1.19
C SER A 57 26.89 -3.40 2.08
N GLY A 58 25.78 -3.04 2.75
CA GLY A 58 25.70 -1.91 3.68
C GLY A 58 24.31 -1.31 3.82
N MET A 59 23.38 -1.61 2.91
CA MET A 59 21.98 -1.20 3.05
C MET A 59 21.22 -2.26 3.84
N ALA A 60 20.55 -1.83 4.91
CA ALA A 60 19.61 -2.68 5.63
C ALA A 60 18.63 -3.31 4.61
N ALA A 61 18.34 -4.60 4.77
CA ALA A 61 17.40 -5.29 3.90
C ALA A 61 16.10 -4.47 3.79
N PRO A 62 15.52 -4.32 2.59
CA PRO A 62 14.35 -3.48 2.44
C PRO A 62 13.22 -4.00 3.32
N ARG A 63 12.50 -3.11 4.00
CA ARG A 63 11.54 -3.53 5.03
C ARG A 63 10.15 -3.75 4.48
N TYR A 64 9.74 -2.97 3.47
CA TYR A 64 8.38 -3.01 2.97
C TYR A 64 8.31 -2.94 1.45
N ILE A 65 7.33 -3.64 0.87
CA ILE A 65 6.94 -3.54 -0.55
C ILE A 65 5.50 -3.04 -0.61
N ASP A 66 5.24 -1.96 -1.34
CA ASP A 66 3.89 -1.50 -1.65
C ASP A 66 3.27 -2.43 -2.71
N LEU A 67 2.11 -3.02 -2.41
CA LEU A 67 1.44 -3.95 -3.31
C LEU A 67 0.74 -3.27 -4.50
N ASN A 68 0.51 -1.96 -4.45
CA ASN A 68 -0.07 -1.23 -5.57
C ASN A 68 0.96 -0.99 -6.67
N THR A 69 2.19 -0.64 -6.29
CA THR A 69 3.28 -0.30 -7.22
C THR A 69 4.27 -1.46 -7.45
N GLY A 70 4.35 -2.41 -6.52
CA GLY A 70 5.37 -3.45 -6.49
C GLY A 70 6.76 -2.93 -6.09
N GLN A 71 6.86 -1.68 -5.66
CA GLN A 71 8.13 -1.05 -5.31
C GLN A 71 8.45 -1.20 -3.83
N VAL A 72 9.74 -1.26 -3.52
CA VAL A 72 10.23 -1.14 -2.15
C VAL A 72 9.96 0.28 -1.66
N VAL A 73 9.42 0.41 -0.46
CA VAL A 73 9.02 1.69 0.13
C VAL A 73 9.43 1.79 1.59
N ASP A 74 9.83 2.99 2.00
CA ASP A 74 9.98 3.35 3.41
C ASP A 74 8.70 3.99 3.91
N LEU A 75 8.19 3.53 5.05
CA LEU A 75 6.85 3.84 5.53
C LEU A 75 6.87 4.54 6.90
N TYR A 76 5.94 5.46 7.12
CA TYR A 76 5.63 5.98 8.45
C TYR A 76 4.13 5.88 8.74
N TYR A 77 3.76 5.82 10.02
CA TYR A 77 2.38 5.71 10.45
C TYR A 77 1.89 7.00 11.09
N ASP A 78 0.85 7.61 10.51
CA ASP A 78 0.13 8.73 11.13
C ASP A 78 -0.96 8.17 12.05
N ALA A 79 -0.68 8.18 13.35
CA ALA A 79 -1.61 7.69 14.37
C ALA A 79 -2.90 8.53 14.47
N LYS A 80 -2.90 9.81 14.09
CA LYS A 80 -4.10 10.65 14.12
C LYS A 80 -5.07 10.28 13.00
N LYS A 81 -4.54 9.90 11.84
CA LYS A 81 -5.31 9.49 10.67
C LYS A 81 -5.51 7.97 10.58
N ASN A 82 -4.87 7.20 11.46
CA ASN A 82 -4.77 5.75 11.41
C ASN A 82 -4.36 5.22 10.03
N ARG A 83 -3.37 5.86 9.40
CA ARG A 83 -2.98 5.56 8.01
C ARG A 83 -1.46 5.55 7.84
N VAL A 84 -0.98 4.59 7.06
CA VAL A 84 0.41 4.47 6.65
C VAL A 84 0.65 5.29 5.38
N TYR A 85 1.80 5.95 5.33
CA TYR A 85 2.23 6.78 4.21
C TYR A 85 3.65 6.39 3.79
N SER A 86 3.94 6.55 2.50
CA SER A 86 5.30 6.53 1.98
C SER A 86 6.05 7.76 2.49
N THR A 87 7.25 7.56 3.02
CA THR A 87 8.13 8.65 3.46
C THR A 87 8.66 9.48 2.28
N VAL A 88 8.74 8.88 1.09
CA VAL A 88 9.27 9.54 -0.12
C VAL A 88 8.19 10.41 -0.78
N THR A 89 7.01 9.85 -1.01
CA THR A 89 5.94 10.55 -1.75
C THR A 89 4.95 11.27 -0.85
N ASN A 90 4.94 10.98 0.46
CA ASN A 90 3.89 11.39 1.41
C ASN A 90 2.48 10.96 0.97
N GLU A 91 2.37 9.95 0.13
CA GLU A 91 1.11 9.38 -0.32
C GLU A 91 0.70 8.20 0.57
N PRO A 92 -0.61 7.98 0.75
CA PRO A 92 -1.10 6.86 1.54
C PRO A 92 -0.80 5.53 0.85
N VAL A 93 -0.38 4.55 1.64
CA VAL A 93 -0.16 3.17 1.18
C VAL A 93 -1.28 2.29 1.73
N ASP A 94 -2.08 1.72 0.83
CA ASP A 94 -3.25 0.92 1.23
C ASP A 94 -2.87 -0.50 1.61
N PHE A 95 -1.99 -1.16 0.87
CA PHE A 95 -1.50 -2.51 1.18
C PHE A 95 0.00 -2.61 0.97
N TYR A 96 0.70 -3.21 1.91
CA TYR A 96 2.13 -3.47 1.79
C TYR A 96 2.50 -4.83 2.40
N VAL A 97 3.64 -5.37 2.00
CA VAL A 97 4.23 -6.58 2.59
C VAL A 97 5.38 -6.18 3.50
N ASP A 98 5.37 -6.66 4.74
CA ASP A 98 6.55 -6.64 5.59
C ASP A 98 7.49 -7.77 5.14
N MET A 99 8.66 -7.41 4.60
CA MET A 99 9.60 -8.40 4.08
C MET A 99 10.29 -9.22 5.18
N SER A 100 10.23 -8.76 6.44
CA SER A 100 10.81 -9.50 7.55
C SER A 100 9.93 -10.66 8.02
N THR A 101 8.60 -10.49 7.97
CA THR A 101 7.64 -11.53 8.38
C THR A 101 6.93 -12.21 7.20
N GLY A 102 6.94 -11.59 6.03
CA GLY A 102 6.14 -11.98 4.87
C GLY A 102 4.65 -11.63 4.99
N ASP A 103 4.25 -10.89 6.03
CA ASP A 103 2.85 -10.53 6.25
C ASP A 103 2.40 -9.40 5.32
N THR A 104 1.21 -9.56 4.77
CA THR A 104 0.50 -8.49 4.07
C THR A 104 -0.29 -7.66 5.08
N ILE A 105 -0.06 -6.35 5.06
CA ILE A 105 -0.62 -5.40 6.00
C ILE A 105 -1.49 -4.38 5.27
N TYR A 106 -2.70 -4.16 5.80
CA TYR A 106 -3.58 -3.08 5.41
C TYR A 106 -3.14 -1.79 6.10
N GLY A 107 -2.73 -0.80 5.32
CA GLY A 107 -2.12 0.43 5.79
C GLY A 107 -3.06 1.33 6.58
N MET A 108 -4.38 1.16 6.43
CA MET A 108 -5.33 1.71 7.39
C MET A 108 -5.33 0.84 8.67
N GLY A 109 -4.81 1.37 9.77
CA GLY A 109 -4.76 0.70 11.07
C GLY A 109 -3.69 -0.39 11.23
N ARG A 110 -2.86 -0.65 10.21
CA ARG A 110 -1.76 -1.64 10.23
C ARG A 110 -2.23 -3.08 10.53
N TYR A 111 -3.36 -3.48 9.96
CA TYR A 111 -3.93 -4.81 10.19
C TYR A 111 -3.30 -5.86 9.28
N VAL A 112 -2.87 -7.01 9.82
CA VAL A 112 -2.42 -8.15 9.01
C VAL A 112 -3.63 -8.78 8.30
N VAL A 113 -3.57 -8.88 6.97
CA VAL A 113 -4.69 -9.29 6.09
C VAL A 113 -4.31 -10.43 5.13
N ASN A 114 -3.41 -11.32 5.55
CA ASN A 114 -3.01 -12.49 4.78
C ASN A 114 -4.25 -13.31 4.35
N ASN A 115 -4.37 -13.63 3.05
CA ASN A 115 -5.49 -14.35 2.43
C ASN A 115 -6.86 -13.64 2.49
N TYR A 116 -6.89 -12.34 2.82
CA TYR A 116 -8.10 -11.50 2.85
C TYR A 116 -8.11 -10.40 1.77
N ILE A 117 -7.14 -10.42 0.86
CA ILE A 117 -7.08 -9.52 -0.28
C ILE A 117 -7.23 -10.30 -1.58
N ILE A 118 -7.81 -9.65 -2.58
CA ILE A 118 -7.94 -10.15 -3.95
C ILE A 118 -7.30 -9.15 -4.90
N LYS A 119 -6.60 -9.67 -5.91
CA LYS A 119 -6.11 -8.83 -7.01
C LYS A 119 -7.28 -8.51 -7.93
N THR A 120 -7.52 -7.24 -8.19
CA THR A 120 -8.55 -6.82 -9.15
C THR A 120 -8.02 -6.89 -10.58
N PRO A 121 -8.91 -7.05 -11.59
CA PRO A 121 -8.49 -7.04 -12.99
C PRO A 121 -7.87 -5.70 -13.41
N GLU A 122 -8.20 -4.61 -12.70
CA GLU A 122 -7.67 -3.27 -12.92
C GLU A 122 -6.24 -3.07 -12.38
N GLY A 123 -5.67 -4.08 -11.70
CA GLY A 123 -4.31 -4.02 -11.15
C GLY A 123 -4.23 -4.00 -9.61
N PRO A 124 -4.97 -3.15 -8.88
CA PRO A 124 -4.76 -2.99 -7.45
C PRO A 124 -5.33 -4.16 -6.63
N TYR A 125 -4.74 -4.41 -5.47
CA TYR A 125 -5.29 -5.30 -4.46
C TYR A 125 -6.43 -4.60 -3.72
N LYS A 126 -7.49 -5.34 -3.40
CA LYS A 126 -8.61 -4.87 -2.56
C LYS A 126 -8.95 -5.93 -1.52
N LEU A 127 -9.55 -5.53 -0.41
CA LEU A 127 -10.08 -6.49 0.58
C LEU A 127 -11.19 -7.34 -0.07
N ASP A 128 -11.15 -8.65 0.16
CA ASP A 128 -12.22 -9.56 -0.24
C ASP A 128 -13.46 -9.27 0.61
N MET A 129 -14.41 -8.52 0.04
CA MET A 129 -15.65 -8.14 0.72
C MET A 129 -16.54 -9.35 1.11
N LYS A 130 -16.28 -10.55 0.58
CA LYS A 130 -16.95 -11.78 1.02
C LYS A 130 -16.46 -12.24 2.38
N LYS A 131 -15.17 -12.02 2.68
CA LYS A 131 -14.52 -12.43 3.93
C LYS A 131 -14.37 -11.27 4.93
N VAL A 132 -14.33 -10.04 4.43
CA VAL A 132 -14.03 -8.85 5.21
C VAL A 132 -15.22 -7.89 5.23
N LYS A 133 -15.57 -7.40 6.41
CA LYS A 133 -16.51 -6.29 6.61
C LYS A 133 -15.79 -5.14 7.28
N LEU A 134 -15.79 -4.00 6.63
CA LEU A 134 -15.27 -2.73 7.15
C LEU A 134 -16.44 -1.86 7.60
N GLU A 135 -16.53 -1.55 8.88
CA GLU A 135 -17.59 -0.73 9.48
C GLU A 135 -16.98 0.48 10.18
N LYS A 136 -16.98 1.67 9.53
CA LYS A 136 -16.42 2.96 10.00
C LYS A 136 -15.00 2.89 10.61
N ASN A 137 -14.84 2.27 11.79
CA ASN A 137 -13.56 2.08 12.50
C ASN A 137 -13.33 0.62 12.95
N GLU A 138 -14.11 -0.34 12.48
CA GLU A 138 -14.01 -1.75 12.85
C GLU A 138 -13.73 -2.61 11.62
N LEU A 139 -12.66 -3.39 11.68
CA LEU A 139 -12.34 -4.43 10.70
C LEU A 139 -12.77 -5.79 11.24
N LYS A 140 -13.76 -6.41 10.60
CA LYS A 140 -14.18 -7.80 10.88
C LYS A 140 -13.73 -8.68 9.72
N MET A 141 -12.92 -9.70 9.99
CA MET A 141 -12.55 -10.73 9.02
C MET A 141 -13.09 -12.08 9.48
N LYS A 142 -13.68 -12.83 8.55
CA LYS A 142 -14.19 -14.19 8.78
C LYS A 142 -13.66 -15.12 7.71
N ASP A 143 -13.09 -16.24 8.13
CA ASP A 143 -12.63 -17.31 7.25
C ASP A 143 -12.89 -18.66 7.92
N GLY A 144 -13.94 -19.36 7.50
CA GLY A 144 -14.41 -20.59 8.14
C GLY A 144 -14.68 -20.39 9.64
N ASN A 145 -13.99 -21.16 10.49
CA ASN A 145 -14.08 -21.08 11.95
C ASN A 145 -13.23 -19.96 12.57
N LYS A 146 -12.43 -19.25 11.75
CA LYS A 146 -11.62 -18.13 12.21
C LYS A 146 -12.41 -16.84 12.09
N LYS A 147 -12.46 -16.08 13.18
CA LYS A 147 -13.05 -14.74 13.22
C LYS A 147 -12.05 -13.79 13.86
N PHE A 148 -11.68 -12.77 13.10
CA PHE A 148 -10.90 -11.65 13.57
C PHE A 148 -11.81 -10.42 13.65
N LYS A 149 -11.72 -9.69 14.74
CA LYS A 149 -12.37 -8.40 14.92
C LYS A 149 -11.33 -7.48 15.53
N MET A 150 -11.09 -6.33 14.92
CA MET A 150 -10.27 -5.30 15.51
C MET A 150 -10.97 -3.95 15.39
N ASP A 151 -10.98 -3.25 16.51
CA ASP A 151 -11.44 -1.88 16.65
C ASP A 151 -10.30 -1.03 17.24
N ASN A 152 -10.49 0.29 17.35
CA ASN A 152 -9.45 1.21 17.81
C ASN A 152 -8.87 0.87 19.19
N ASN A 153 -9.58 0.09 20.02
CA ASN A 153 -9.18 -0.15 21.41
C ASN A 153 -8.91 -1.64 21.69
N GLU A 154 -9.50 -2.54 20.92
CA GLU A 154 -9.52 -3.97 21.23
C GLU A 154 -9.32 -4.83 19.97
N MET A 155 -8.44 -5.81 20.11
CA MET A 155 -8.24 -6.90 19.17
C MET A 155 -8.87 -8.18 19.73
N LYS A 156 -9.75 -8.81 18.95
CA LYS A 156 -10.35 -10.11 19.24
C LYS A 156 -10.04 -11.08 18.11
N MET A 157 -9.36 -12.19 18.41
CA MET A 157 -9.15 -13.31 17.50
C MET A 157 -9.80 -14.56 18.07
N LYS A 158 -10.61 -15.24 17.26
CA LYS A 158 -11.17 -16.55 17.58
C LYS A 158 -10.80 -17.53 16.47
N SER A 159 -10.29 -18.68 16.86
CA SER A 159 -10.04 -19.86 16.03
C SER A 159 -10.64 -21.07 16.73
N ALA A 160 -10.55 -22.26 16.11
CA ALA A 160 -11.02 -23.50 16.73
C ALA A 160 -10.31 -23.75 18.07
N ASP A 161 -8.99 -23.60 18.09
CA ASP A 161 -8.13 -24.02 19.19
C ASP A 161 -7.78 -22.89 20.15
N MET A 162 -8.14 -21.64 19.82
CA MET A 162 -7.72 -20.48 20.60
C MET A 162 -8.68 -19.30 20.48
N LYS A 163 -8.95 -18.65 21.62
CA LYS A 163 -9.56 -17.32 21.67
C LYS A 163 -8.59 -16.34 22.33
N MET A 164 -8.19 -15.32 21.60
CA MET A 164 -7.37 -14.21 22.07
C MET A 164 -8.21 -12.93 22.09
N LYS A 165 -8.07 -12.16 23.17
CA LYS A 165 -8.65 -10.83 23.32
C LYS A 165 -7.58 -9.94 23.97
N GLY A 166 -7.20 -8.86 23.31
CA GLY A 166 -6.22 -7.92 23.85
C GLY A 166 -6.60 -6.47 23.57
N ASP A 167 -6.15 -5.58 24.44
CA ASP A 167 -6.10 -4.14 24.21
C ASP A 167 -4.63 -3.67 24.25
N SER A 168 -4.38 -2.37 24.18
CA SER A 168 -3.03 -1.79 24.24
C SER A 168 -2.24 -2.16 25.50
N THR A 169 -2.91 -2.57 26.56
CA THR A 169 -2.36 -2.68 27.92
C THR A 169 -2.44 -4.11 28.46
N HIS A 170 -3.34 -4.93 27.95
CA HIS A 170 -3.64 -6.24 28.51
C HIS A 170 -4.05 -7.25 27.44
N MET A 171 -3.40 -8.42 27.45
CA MET A 171 -3.70 -9.53 26.54
C MET A 171 -4.20 -10.75 27.32
N LYS A 172 -5.37 -11.27 26.94
CA LYS A 172 -5.98 -12.49 27.50
C LYS A 172 -6.08 -13.57 26.43
N MET A 173 -5.49 -14.73 26.70
CA MET A 173 -5.56 -15.92 25.85
C MET A 173 -6.31 -17.03 26.58
N LYS A 174 -7.21 -17.72 25.85
CA LYS A 174 -7.89 -18.93 26.34
C LYS A 174 -7.75 -20.05 25.31
N PRO A 175 -7.38 -21.27 25.73
CA PRO A 175 -7.42 -22.43 24.84
C PRO A 175 -8.87 -22.72 24.42
N GLY A 176 -9.02 -23.27 23.23
CA GLY A 176 -10.28 -23.79 22.70
C GLY A 176 -10.77 -24.96 23.55
N LYS A 177 -12.09 -25.13 23.62
CA LYS A 177 -12.66 -26.36 24.15
C LYS A 177 -12.68 -27.35 22.98
N TYR A 178 -11.79 -28.34 23.04
CA TYR A 178 -11.82 -29.51 22.16
C TYR A 178 -13.12 -30.29 22.36
#